data_AF-A0A2G1X8C3-F1
#
_entry.id   AF-A0A2G1X8C3-F1
#
_cell.length_a   1.000
_cell.length_b   1.000
_cell.length_c   1.000
_cell.angle_alpha   90.00
_cell.angle_beta   90.00
_cell.angle_gamma   90.00
#
_symmetry.space_group_name_H-M   'P 1'
#
loop_
_entity.id
_entity.type
_entity.pdbx_description
1 polymer ?
#
loop_
_entity_poly.entity_id
_entity_poly.type
_entity_poly.pdbx_seq_one_letter_code
_entity_poly.pdbx_strand_id
1 'polypeptide(L)'
;MSLPVEIVFGVYLGVITGIVPALVAGTLGFVFKYVTDVTIPGLGVVVLSLAIAGVNGGLLALNDETIRSSERAPAILTAIVVVLMLSMYAHAQGDRLGASVPKRISLRQLRDRTLSTDVIELVGGRGRVSVEVAGEVNDMEGYPPLPADTRRAILDGDWTFPADLPLAELEDRFAERLQTELDLADVAVRIDERARATVAAAPPTGALSKRVPAGKRAVSVSALVPTGIARGDVVRVITSDLDAEGAVIAARSSGKPEPGAAAAAKPAPAGDAPDPDEDARTDGGEETVAAPPAATAPTTTGGEGR
;
A
#
# COMPACT_ATOMS: atom_id res chain seq x y z
N MET A 1 -5.25 -67.36 12.20
CA MET A 1 -4.56 -67.39 10.88
C MET A 1 -3.06 -67.31 11.16
N SER A 2 -2.17 -67.14 10.17
CA SER A 2 -0.78 -66.79 10.49
C SER A 2 -0.67 -65.31 10.88
N LEU A 3 0.20 -65.00 11.83
CA LEU A 3 0.43 -63.63 12.34
C LEU A 3 0.59 -62.56 11.24
N PRO A 4 1.37 -62.81 10.16
CA PRO A 4 1.52 -61.84 9.07
C PRO A 4 0.20 -61.48 8.37
N VAL A 5 -0.69 -62.47 8.19
CA VAL A 5 -2.00 -62.24 7.55
C VAL A 5 -2.89 -61.39 8.43
N GLU A 6 -2.83 -61.58 9.75
CA GLU A 6 -3.59 -60.78 10.71
C GLU A 6 -3.09 -59.34 10.79
N ILE A 7 -1.78 -59.11 10.69
CA ILE A 7 -1.22 -57.76 10.58
C ILE A 7 -1.73 -57.07 9.32
N VAL A 8 -1.66 -57.72 8.16
CA VAL A 8 -2.16 -57.14 6.90
C VAL A 8 -3.66 -56.83 6.98
N PHE A 9 -4.45 -57.74 7.54
CA PHE A 9 -5.88 -57.53 7.74
C PHE A 9 -6.15 -56.38 8.72
N GLY A 10 -5.36 -56.27 9.79
CA GLY A 10 -5.43 -55.18 10.74
C GLY A 10 -5.09 -53.83 10.11
N VAL A 11 -4.07 -53.77 9.24
CA VAL A 11 -3.76 -52.56 8.47
C VAL A 11 -4.93 -52.18 7.57
N TYR A 12 -5.48 -53.13 6.82
CA TYR A 12 -6.65 -52.90 5.97
C TYR A 12 -7.83 -52.33 6.76
N LEU A 13 -8.18 -52.96 7.87
CA LEU A 13 -9.28 -52.54 8.73
C LEU A 13 -9.00 -51.18 9.39
N GLY A 14 -7.76 -50.95 9.84
CA GLY A 14 -7.33 -49.70 10.43
C GLY A 14 -7.35 -48.53 9.45
N VAL A 15 -6.98 -48.74 8.19
CA VAL A 15 -7.07 -47.71 7.15
C VAL A 15 -8.54 -47.34 6.92
N ILE A 16 -9.42 -48.31 6.69
CA ILE A 16 -10.83 -48.04 6.39
C ILE A 16 -11.53 -47.37 7.57
N THR A 17 -11.38 -47.91 8.77
CA THR A 17 -12.04 -47.37 9.98
C THR A 17 -11.40 -46.07 10.45
N GLY A 18 -10.13 -45.84 10.11
CA GLY A 18 -9.36 -44.65 10.49
C GLY A 18 -9.63 -43.41 9.65
N ILE A 19 -10.29 -43.53 8.48
CA ILE A 19 -10.58 -42.37 7.61
C ILE A 19 -11.36 -41.29 8.37
N VAL A 20 -12.46 -41.67 9.03
CA VAL A 20 -13.32 -40.71 9.73
C VAL A 20 -12.61 -40.07 10.93
N PRO A 21 -12.02 -40.83 11.88
CA PRO A 21 -11.20 -40.26 12.95
C PRO A 21 -10.10 -39.33 12.44
N ALA A 22 -9.41 -39.70 11.35
CA ALA A 22 -8.32 -38.91 10.80
C ALA A 22 -8.80 -37.60 10.16
N LEU A 23 -9.90 -37.63 9.41
CA LEU A 23 -10.52 -36.42 8.87
C LEU A 23 -10.98 -35.49 9.98
N VAL A 24 -11.59 -36.01 11.05
CA VAL A 24 -12.00 -35.21 12.20
C VAL A 24 -10.78 -34.60 12.89
N ALA A 25 -9.73 -35.39 13.15
CA ALA A 25 -8.51 -34.91 13.78
C ALA A 25 -7.80 -33.84 12.93
N GLY A 26 -7.66 -34.06 11.62
CA GLY A 26 -7.03 -33.12 10.70
C GLY A 26 -7.82 -31.83 10.51
N THR A 27 -9.14 -31.91 10.37
CA THR A 27 -10.00 -30.72 10.27
C THR A 27 -9.98 -29.91 11.56
N LEU A 28 -10.02 -30.57 12.73
CA LEU A 28 -9.96 -29.88 14.01
C LEU A 28 -8.58 -29.24 14.22
N GLY A 29 -7.49 -29.93 13.89
CA GLY A 29 -6.13 -29.37 13.91
C GLY A 29 -6.00 -28.14 13.01
N PHE A 30 -6.53 -28.21 11.79
CA PHE A 30 -6.58 -27.07 10.87
C PHE A 30 -7.37 -25.90 11.46
N VAL A 31 -8.62 -26.12 11.88
CA VAL A 31 -9.51 -25.06 12.36
C VAL A 31 -8.95 -24.40 13.62
N PHE A 32 -8.49 -25.18 14.60
CA PHE A 32 -7.92 -24.63 15.83
C PHE A 32 -6.69 -23.78 15.53
N LYS A 33 -5.76 -24.29 14.71
CA LYS A 33 -4.55 -23.56 14.38
C LYS A 33 -4.84 -22.32 13.54
N TYR A 34 -5.73 -22.42 12.56
CA TYR A 34 -6.11 -21.30 11.70
C TYR A 34 -6.80 -20.17 12.48
N VAL A 35 -7.76 -20.51 13.34
CA VAL A 35 -8.60 -19.53 14.05
C VAL A 35 -7.92 -19.00 15.31
N THR A 36 -7.38 -19.89 16.15
CA THR A 36 -6.88 -19.55 17.49
C THR A 36 -5.36 -19.45 17.58
N ASP A 37 -4.64 -19.91 16.56
CA ASP A 37 -3.17 -20.05 16.54
C ASP A 37 -2.60 -21.04 17.59
N VAL A 38 -3.46 -21.83 18.23
CA VAL A 38 -3.09 -22.85 19.22
C VAL A 38 -3.14 -24.25 18.61
N THR A 39 -2.13 -25.06 18.90
CA THR A 39 -2.08 -26.49 18.50
C THR A 39 -2.73 -27.36 19.57
N ILE A 40 -3.62 -28.26 19.14
CA ILE A 40 -4.28 -29.22 20.04
C ILE A 40 -3.24 -30.25 20.53
N PRO A 41 -3.16 -30.55 21.84
CA PRO A 41 -2.27 -31.58 22.37
C PRO A 41 -2.54 -32.95 21.75
N GLY A 42 -1.46 -33.68 21.40
CA GLY A 42 -1.56 -34.99 20.77
C GLY A 42 -2.35 -36.02 21.58
N LEU A 43 -2.29 -35.95 22.92
CA LEU A 43 -3.09 -36.82 23.79
C LEU A 43 -4.60 -36.61 23.58
N GLY A 44 -5.04 -35.36 23.41
CA GLY A 44 -6.44 -35.04 23.12
C GLY A 44 -6.91 -35.67 21.80
N VAL A 45 -6.04 -35.63 20.79
CA VAL A 45 -6.29 -36.24 19.47
C VAL A 45 -6.39 -37.77 19.58
N VAL A 46 -5.51 -38.40 20.37
CA VAL A 46 -5.53 -39.86 20.59
C VAL A 46 -6.83 -40.28 21.27
N VAL A 47 -7.24 -39.60 22.35
CA VAL A 47 -8.47 -39.92 23.08
C VAL A 47 -9.69 -39.73 22.18
N LEU A 48 -9.77 -38.60 21.46
CA LEU A 48 -10.87 -38.32 20.53
C LEU A 48 -10.93 -39.37 19.40
N SER A 49 -9.79 -39.67 18.78
CA SER A 49 -9.72 -40.63 17.68
C SER A 49 -10.09 -42.03 18.12
N LEU A 50 -9.62 -42.45 19.31
CA LEU A 50 -9.96 -43.74 19.88
C LEU A 50 -11.45 -43.83 20.23
N ALA A 51 -12.06 -42.74 20.72
CA ALA A 51 -13.50 -42.71 20.97
C ALA A 51 -14.32 -42.87 19.69
N ILE A 52 -13.99 -42.12 18.63
CA ILE A 52 -14.67 -42.21 17.33
C ILE A 52 -14.47 -43.59 16.70
N ALA A 53 -13.23 -44.09 16.71
CA ALA A 53 -12.89 -45.41 16.20
C ALA A 53 -13.58 -46.52 17.01
N GLY A 54 -13.68 -46.36 18.33
CA GLY A 54 -14.37 -47.28 19.23
C GLY A 54 -15.87 -47.36 18.95
N VAL A 55 -16.52 -46.24 18.65
CA VAL A 55 -17.94 -46.24 18.24
C VAL A 55 -18.11 -46.97 16.90
N ASN A 56 -17.33 -46.61 15.88
CA ASN A 56 -17.45 -47.23 14.55
C ASN A 56 -17.07 -48.72 14.56
N GLY A 57 -15.94 -49.06 15.20
CA GLY A 57 -15.48 -50.43 15.34
C GLY A 57 -16.37 -51.26 16.26
N GLY A 58 -16.93 -50.65 17.30
CA GLY A 58 -17.89 -51.28 18.21
C GLY A 58 -19.20 -51.63 17.52
N LEU A 59 -19.75 -50.72 16.70
CA LEU A 59 -20.93 -51.01 15.88
C LEU A 59 -20.67 -52.13 14.87
N LEU A 60 -19.48 -52.16 14.26
CA LEU A 60 -19.07 -53.24 13.35
C LEU A 60 -19.00 -54.60 14.08
N ALA A 61 -18.50 -54.60 15.32
CA ALA A 61 -18.43 -55.78 16.17
C ALA A 61 -19.81 -56.30 16.64
N LEU A 62 -20.85 -55.44 16.65
CA LEU A 62 -22.23 -55.89 16.90
C LEU A 62 -22.80 -56.62 15.69
N ASN A 63 -22.42 -56.21 14.47
CA ASN A 63 -22.90 -56.79 13.23
C ASN A 63 -22.11 -58.04 12.79
N ASP A 64 -20.84 -58.16 13.19
CA ASP A 64 -19.97 -59.29 12.84
C ASP A 64 -19.31 -59.90 14.09
N GLU A 65 -19.73 -61.11 14.44
CA GLU A 65 -19.22 -61.88 15.59
C GLU A 65 -17.74 -62.28 15.41
N THR A 66 -17.26 -62.33 14.17
CA THR A 66 -15.85 -62.64 13.84
C THR A 66 -14.90 -61.61 14.44
N ILE A 67 -15.34 -60.35 14.59
CA ILE A 67 -14.56 -59.25 15.19
C ILE A 67 -14.46 -59.40 16.71
N ARG A 68 -15.42 -60.08 17.36
CA ARG A 68 -15.37 -60.35 18.82
C ARG A 68 -14.54 -61.59 19.18
N SER A 69 -14.17 -62.41 18.20
CA SER A 69 -13.36 -63.60 18.44
C SER A 69 -11.93 -63.23 18.86
N SER A 70 -11.42 -63.89 19.92
CA SER A 70 -10.05 -63.69 20.40
C SER A 70 -8.99 -64.03 19.34
N GLU A 71 -9.33 -64.86 18.35
CA GLU A 71 -8.47 -65.22 17.22
C GLU A 71 -8.12 -64.02 16.31
N ARG A 72 -8.88 -62.92 16.36
CA ARG A 72 -8.62 -61.71 15.57
C ARG A 72 -7.95 -60.59 16.38
N ALA A 73 -7.59 -60.84 17.65
CA ALA A 73 -7.00 -59.83 18.52
C ALA A 73 -5.75 -59.12 17.94
N PRO A 74 -4.80 -59.82 17.28
CA PRO A 74 -3.65 -59.15 16.68
C PRO A 74 -4.03 -58.18 15.55
N ALA A 75 -5.04 -58.52 14.75
CA ALA A 75 -5.52 -57.66 13.68
C ALA A 75 -6.20 -56.40 14.23
N ILE A 76 -6.99 -56.54 15.29
CA ILE A 76 -7.69 -55.40 15.93
C ILE A 76 -6.68 -54.45 16.59
N LEU A 77 -5.68 -54.98 17.30
CA LEU A 77 -4.60 -54.16 17.86
C LEU A 77 -3.85 -53.41 16.77
N THR A 78 -3.51 -54.08 15.68
CA THR A 78 -2.85 -53.46 14.52
C THR A 78 -3.74 -52.36 13.93
N ALA A 79 -5.04 -52.61 13.80
CA ALA A 79 -6.00 -51.63 13.30
C ALA A 79 -6.05 -50.38 14.18
N ILE A 80 -6.12 -50.54 15.51
CA ILE A 80 -6.10 -49.41 16.46
C ILE A 80 -4.83 -48.59 16.29
N VAL A 81 -3.66 -49.23 16.22
CA VAL A 81 -2.39 -48.52 16.02
C VAL A 81 -2.40 -47.73 14.72
N VAL A 82 -2.86 -48.33 13.62
CA VAL A 82 -2.96 -47.67 12.30
C VAL A 82 -3.91 -46.48 12.34
N VAL A 83 -5.07 -46.61 12.98
CA VAL A 83 -6.02 -45.50 13.16
C VAL A 83 -5.37 -44.35 13.92
N LEU A 84 -4.70 -44.63 15.04
CA LEU A 84 -4.05 -43.61 15.84
C LEU A 84 -2.92 -42.91 15.07
N MET A 85 -2.11 -43.67 14.32
CA MET A 85 -1.07 -43.10 13.46
C MET A 85 -1.67 -42.19 12.38
N LEU A 86 -2.74 -42.65 11.71
CA LEU A 86 -3.40 -41.89 10.65
C LEU A 86 -4.01 -40.60 11.20
N SER A 87 -4.65 -40.65 12.36
CA SER A 87 -5.21 -39.48 13.03
C SER A 87 -4.16 -38.48 13.49
N MET A 88 -3.07 -38.95 14.11
CA MET A 88 -1.97 -38.07 14.51
C MET A 88 -1.31 -37.41 13.30
N TYR A 89 -1.11 -38.17 12.21
CA TYR A 89 -0.57 -37.62 10.97
C TYR A 89 -1.50 -36.57 10.38
N ALA A 90 -2.80 -36.86 10.27
CA ALA A 90 -3.78 -35.92 9.74
C ALA A 90 -3.87 -34.66 10.60
N HIS A 91 -3.85 -34.77 11.92
CA HIS A 91 -3.77 -33.64 12.84
C HIS A 91 -2.54 -32.77 12.59
N ALA A 92 -1.36 -33.38 12.48
CA ALA A 92 -0.11 -32.66 12.21
C ALA A 92 -0.14 -31.93 10.85
N GLN A 93 -0.73 -32.54 9.84
CA GLN A 93 -0.92 -31.88 8.54
C GLN A 93 -1.97 -30.78 8.60
N GLY A 94 -3.06 -30.98 9.33
CA GLY A 94 -4.07 -29.96 9.60
C GLY A 94 -3.46 -28.74 10.28
N ASP A 95 -2.68 -28.94 11.35
CA ASP A 95 -1.99 -27.88 12.08
C ASP A 95 -1.03 -27.10 11.17
N ARG A 96 -0.21 -27.80 10.36
CA ARG A 96 0.67 -27.15 9.37
C ARG A 96 -0.09 -26.35 8.32
N LEU A 97 -1.21 -26.88 7.82
CA LEU A 97 -2.07 -26.16 6.88
C LEU A 97 -2.69 -24.92 7.58
N GLY A 98 -3.13 -25.04 8.82
CA GLY A 98 -3.72 -23.93 9.57
C GLY A 98 -2.72 -22.79 9.83
N ALA A 99 -1.42 -23.12 9.95
CA ALA A 99 -0.35 -22.15 10.11
C ALA A 99 0.08 -21.48 8.79
N SER A 100 -0.02 -22.19 7.65
CA SER A 100 0.49 -21.72 6.35
C SER A 100 -0.56 -21.10 5.45
N VAL A 101 -1.84 -21.43 5.65
CA VAL A 101 -2.94 -20.87 4.85
C VAL A 101 -3.13 -19.38 5.21
N PRO A 102 -3.06 -18.46 4.22
CA PRO A 102 -3.26 -17.04 4.47
C PRO A 102 -4.65 -16.77 5.06
N LYS A 103 -4.74 -16.06 6.18
CA LYS A 103 -6.02 -15.74 6.85
C LYS A 103 -6.96 -14.83 6.05
N ARG A 104 -6.46 -14.29 4.93
CA ARG A 104 -7.07 -13.26 4.11
C ARG A 104 -6.95 -13.62 2.63
N ILE A 105 -7.47 -14.79 2.26
CA ILE A 105 -7.87 -15.02 0.87
C ILE A 105 -9.17 -14.25 0.70
N SER A 106 -9.09 -13.00 0.26
CA SER A 106 -10.30 -12.25 -0.06
C SER A 106 -10.92 -12.89 -1.31
N LEU A 107 -12.21 -13.21 -1.28
CA LEU A 107 -12.96 -13.68 -2.46
C LEU A 107 -12.93 -12.68 -3.63
N ARG A 108 -12.40 -11.46 -3.44
CA ARG A 108 -12.06 -10.53 -4.53
C ARG A 108 -10.93 -11.08 -5.40
N GLN A 109 -9.93 -11.73 -4.81
CA GLN A 109 -8.72 -12.18 -5.50
C GLN A 109 -8.98 -13.33 -6.50
N LEU A 110 -10.07 -14.09 -6.32
CA LEU A 110 -10.53 -15.08 -7.31
C LEU A 110 -11.38 -14.48 -8.43
N ARG A 111 -11.78 -13.21 -8.30
CA ARG A 111 -12.55 -12.44 -9.28
C ARG A 111 -11.69 -11.37 -9.94
N ASP A 112 -10.38 -11.46 -9.79
CA ASP A 112 -9.45 -10.51 -10.38
C ASP A 112 -9.26 -10.84 -11.86
N ARG A 113 -9.91 -10.03 -12.68
CA ARG A 113 -9.67 -9.99 -14.12
C ARG A 113 -8.26 -9.43 -14.34
N THR A 114 -7.46 -10.12 -15.13
CA THR A 114 -6.17 -9.62 -15.60
C THR A 114 -6.36 -8.83 -16.89
N LEU A 115 -5.42 -7.93 -17.19
CA LEU A 115 -5.41 -7.22 -18.48
C LEU A 115 -5.33 -8.19 -19.66
N SER A 116 -5.91 -7.80 -20.79
CA SER A 116 -5.82 -8.59 -22.02
C SER A 116 -4.37 -8.66 -22.51
N THR A 117 -3.94 -9.84 -22.98
CA THR A 117 -2.56 -10.09 -23.44
C THR A 117 -2.15 -9.17 -24.60
N ASP A 118 -3.11 -8.62 -25.34
CA ASP A 118 -2.89 -7.68 -26.45
C ASP A 118 -2.33 -6.30 -26.01
N VAL A 119 -2.40 -5.95 -24.73
CA VAL A 119 -2.00 -4.62 -24.20
C VAL A 119 -0.65 -4.65 -23.48
N ILE A 120 -0.04 -5.82 -23.38
CA ILE A 120 1.20 -6.01 -22.60
C ILE A 120 2.42 -5.80 -23.51
N GLU A 121 3.19 -4.76 -23.25
CA GLU A 121 4.49 -4.57 -23.91
C GLU A 121 5.56 -5.38 -23.16
N LEU A 122 6.12 -6.40 -23.81
CA LEU A 122 7.06 -7.32 -23.19
C LEU A 122 8.50 -6.82 -23.32
N VAL A 123 8.98 -6.09 -22.31
CA VAL A 123 10.37 -5.60 -22.23
C VAL A 123 11.10 -6.33 -21.09
N GLY A 124 12.14 -7.12 -21.41
CA GLY A 124 13.02 -7.74 -20.40
C GLY A 124 12.38 -8.84 -19.53
N GLY A 125 11.32 -9.50 -20.00
CA GLY A 125 10.68 -10.63 -19.31
C GLY A 125 9.69 -10.25 -18.21
N ARG A 126 9.52 -8.96 -17.90
CA ARG A 126 8.46 -8.43 -17.04
C ARG A 126 7.65 -7.45 -17.87
N GLY A 127 6.46 -7.88 -18.31
CA GLY A 127 5.58 -7.02 -19.12
C GLY A 127 5.29 -5.69 -18.44
N ARG A 128 5.18 -4.62 -19.21
CA ARG A 128 4.70 -3.31 -18.73
C ARG A 128 3.42 -2.95 -19.48
N VAL A 129 2.58 -2.16 -18.83
CA VAL A 129 1.36 -1.62 -19.41
C VAL A 129 1.35 -0.11 -19.25
N SER A 130 1.08 0.60 -20.35
CA SER A 130 0.76 2.03 -20.33
C SER A 130 -0.75 2.17 -20.14
N VAL A 131 -1.15 2.90 -19.11
CA VAL A 131 -2.55 3.16 -18.76
C VAL A 131 -2.90 4.54 -19.28
N GLU A 132 -3.87 4.60 -20.19
CA GLU A 132 -4.35 5.85 -20.78
C GLU A 132 -5.64 6.29 -20.08
N VAL A 133 -5.73 7.56 -19.65
CA VAL A 133 -6.97 8.09 -19.08
C VAL A 133 -7.95 8.37 -20.21
N ALA A 134 -9.01 7.57 -20.30
CA ALA A 134 -10.01 7.66 -21.34
C ALA A 134 -11.14 8.62 -20.93
N GLY A 135 -11.38 9.63 -21.76
CA GLY A 135 -12.47 10.60 -21.57
C GLY A 135 -12.12 11.75 -20.64
N GLU A 136 -13.13 12.36 -20.02
CA GLU A 136 -12.94 13.48 -19.09
C GLU A 136 -12.73 12.98 -17.66
N VAL A 137 -11.85 13.65 -16.92
CA VAL A 137 -11.65 13.40 -15.47
C VAL A 137 -12.85 13.94 -14.70
N ASN A 138 -13.49 13.13 -13.87
CA ASN A 138 -14.67 13.59 -13.12
C ASN A 138 -14.27 14.30 -11.82
N ASP A 139 -15.14 15.19 -11.35
CA ASP A 139 -15.00 15.78 -10.02
C ASP A 139 -15.41 14.75 -8.95
N MET A 140 -14.68 14.72 -7.83
CA MET A 140 -15.02 13.84 -6.71
C MET A 140 -16.25 14.34 -5.97
N GLU A 141 -17.23 13.46 -5.73
CA GLU A 141 -18.42 13.78 -4.96
C GLU A 141 -18.05 14.26 -3.55
N GLY A 142 -18.67 15.36 -3.10
CA GLY A 142 -18.36 15.96 -1.80
C GLY A 142 -17.14 16.89 -1.76
N TYR A 143 -16.46 17.12 -2.89
CA TYR A 143 -15.34 18.05 -3.01
C TYR A 143 -15.63 19.21 -4.00
N PRO A 144 -14.89 20.33 -3.92
CA PRO A 144 -14.95 21.38 -4.94
C PRO A 144 -14.50 20.87 -6.32
N PRO A 145 -14.90 21.56 -7.41
CA PRO A 145 -14.54 21.15 -8.77
C PRO A 145 -13.03 21.21 -9.02
N LEU A 146 -12.52 20.28 -9.83
CA LEU A 146 -11.10 20.13 -10.09
C LEU A 146 -10.56 21.27 -10.99
N PRO A 147 -9.43 21.93 -10.64
CA PRO A 147 -8.80 22.93 -11.49
C PRO A 147 -8.44 22.38 -12.87
N ALA A 148 -8.61 23.21 -13.90
CA ALA A 148 -8.36 22.82 -15.29
C ALA A 148 -6.91 22.38 -15.54
N ASP A 149 -5.94 22.96 -14.82
CA ASP A 149 -4.53 22.61 -14.98
C ASP A 149 -4.22 21.22 -14.42
N THR A 150 -4.76 20.88 -13.25
CA THR A 150 -4.65 19.54 -12.66
C THR A 150 -5.33 18.49 -13.55
N ARG A 151 -6.50 18.83 -14.10
CA ARG A 151 -7.21 17.97 -15.06
C ARG A 151 -6.35 17.65 -16.28
N ARG A 152 -5.67 18.63 -16.85
CA ARG A 152 -4.73 18.42 -17.97
C ARG A 152 -3.53 17.57 -17.55
N ALA A 153 -2.96 17.81 -16.38
CA ALA A 153 -1.83 17.03 -15.88
C ALA A 153 -2.15 15.53 -15.72
N ILE A 154 -3.38 15.19 -15.34
CA ILE A 154 -3.85 13.79 -15.26
C ILE A 154 -3.97 13.17 -16.67
N LEU A 155 -4.53 13.92 -17.62
CA LEU A 155 -4.77 13.44 -19.00
C LEU A 155 -3.48 13.31 -19.82
N ASP A 156 -2.58 14.28 -19.70
CA ASP A 156 -1.33 14.32 -20.47
C ASP A 156 -0.19 13.51 -19.81
N GLY A 157 -0.45 12.93 -18.64
CA GLY A 157 0.52 12.14 -17.88
C GLY A 157 0.80 10.77 -18.52
N ASP A 158 2.07 10.34 -18.46
CA ASP A 158 2.47 8.98 -18.87
C ASP A 158 2.47 8.03 -17.66
N TRP A 159 1.47 7.15 -17.63
CA TRP A 159 1.20 6.24 -16.52
C TRP A 159 1.55 4.81 -16.87
N THR A 160 2.79 4.40 -16.60
CA THR A 160 3.26 3.03 -16.89
C THR A 160 3.41 2.19 -15.62
N PHE A 161 2.83 0.98 -15.61
CA PHE A 161 2.86 0.03 -14.49
C PHE A 161 3.32 -1.38 -14.91
N PRO A 162 3.76 -2.23 -13.96
CA PRO A 162 4.01 -3.65 -14.22
C PRO A 162 2.73 -4.40 -14.60
N ALA A 163 2.76 -5.23 -15.65
CA ALA A 163 1.59 -5.94 -16.16
C ALA A 163 1.27 -7.26 -15.44
N ASP A 164 2.11 -7.69 -14.50
CA ASP A 164 1.94 -8.89 -13.67
C ASP A 164 0.98 -8.68 -12.49
N LEU A 165 0.40 -7.48 -12.36
CA LEU A 165 -0.49 -7.10 -11.28
C LEU A 165 -1.97 -7.33 -11.65
N PRO A 166 -2.80 -7.77 -10.69
CA PRO A 166 -4.26 -7.74 -10.81
C PRO A 166 -4.79 -6.33 -11.10
N LEU A 167 -5.92 -6.21 -11.80
CA LEU A 167 -6.51 -4.92 -12.16
C LEU A 167 -6.83 -4.04 -10.93
N ALA A 168 -7.31 -4.65 -9.84
CA ALA A 168 -7.57 -3.94 -8.59
C ALA A 168 -6.29 -3.32 -7.99
N GLU A 169 -5.19 -4.05 -8.04
CA GLU A 169 -3.89 -3.55 -7.53
C GLU A 169 -3.32 -2.46 -8.46
N LEU A 170 -3.57 -2.54 -9.77
CA LEU A 170 -3.25 -1.47 -10.72
C LEU A 170 -4.07 -0.21 -10.45
N GLU A 171 -5.38 -0.35 -10.18
CA GLU A 171 -6.27 0.75 -9.80
C GLU A 171 -5.74 1.45 -8.54
N ASP A 172 -5.42 0.69 -7.50
CA ASP A 172 -4.92 1.23 -6.23
C ASP A 172 -3.58 1.95 -6.40
N ARG A 173 -2.62 1.37 -7.13
CA ARG A 173 -1.32 2.03 -7.38
C ARG A 173 -1.43 3.26 -8.24
N PHE A 174 -2.34 3.25 -9.22
CA PHE A 174 -2.56 4.43 -10.03
C PHE A 174 -3.19 5.56 -9.19
N ALA A 175 -4.18 5.24 -8.35
CA ALA A 175 -4.76 6.20 -7.42
C ALA A 175 -3.70 6.78 -6.46
N GLU A 176 -2.88 5.94 -5.84
CA GLU A 176 -1.81 6.36 -4.92
C GLU A 176 -0.76 7.24 -5.60
N ARG A 177 -0.39 6.89 -6.84
CA ARG A 177 0.56 7.68 -7.63
C ARG A 177 -0.01 9.05 -7.99
N LEU A 178 -1.28 9.13 -8.40
CA LEU A 178 -1.96 10.40 -8.69
C LEU A 178 -2.07 11.27 -7.43
N GLN A 179 -2.44 10.68 -6.29
CA GLN A 179 -2.48 11.39 -5.02
C GLN A 179 -1.11 11.96 -4.64
N THR A 180 -0.04 11.19 -4.84
CA THR A 180 1.32 11.60 -4.46
C THR A 180 1.92 12.63 -5.42
N GLU A 181 1.79 12.42 -6.74
CA GLU A 181 2.42 13.29 -7.74
C GLU A 181 1.69 14.64 -7.89
N LEU A 182 0.36 14.65 -7.70
CA LEU A 182 -0.48 15.84 -7.89
C LEU A 182 -1.08 16.38 -6.58
N ASP A 183 -0.69 15.84 -5.43
CA ASP A 183 -1.15 16.22 -4.07
C ASP A 183 -2.68 16.22 -3.94
N LEU A 184 -3.36 15.29 -4.62
CA LEU A 184 -4.81 15.22 -4.67
C LEU A 184 -5.36 14.73 -3.32
N ALA A 185 -6.42 15.39 -2.82
CA ALA A 185 -6.98 15.06 -1.52
C ALA A 185 -7.63 13.66 -1.46
N ASP A 186 -8.20 13.22 -2.58
CA ASP A 186 -8.80 11.91 -2.78
C ASP A 186 -8.88 11.61 -4.29
N VAL A 187 -8.82 10.32 -4.65
CA VAL A 187 -8.86 9.87 -6.04
C VAL A 187 -9.51 8.49 -6.12
N ALA A 188 -10.43 8.32 -7.06
CA ALA A 188 -10.97 7.03 -7.46
C ALA A 188 -10.60 6.72 -8.91
N VAL A 189 -10.00 5.55 -9.13
CA VAL A 189 -9.59 5.06 -10.45
C VAL A 189 -10.33 3.77 -10.76
N ARG A 190 -10.79 3.64 -12.01
CA ARG A 190 -11.24 2.36 -12.59
C ARG A 190 -10.52 2.11 -13.88
N ILE A 191 -9.99 0.90 -14.05
CA ILE A 191 -9.25 0.50 -15.25
C ILE A 191 -10.03 -0.63 -15.93
N ASP A 192 -10.15 -0.59 -17.26
CA ASP A 192 -10.73 -1.69 -18.04
C ASP A 192 -9.67 -2.71 -18.49
N GLU A 193 -10.12 -3.81 -19.13
CA GLU A 193 -9.24 -4.87 -19.64
C GLU A 193 -8.31 -4.39 -20.78
N ARG A 194 -8.53 -3.19 -21.32
CA ARG A 194 -7.74 -2.54 -22.36
C ARG A 194 -6.78 -1.47 -21.82
N ALA A 195 -6.58 -1.41 -20.50
CA ALA A 195 -5.78 -0.39 -19.83
C ALA A 195 -6.29 1.06 -20.01
N ARG A 196 -7.59 1.23 -20.25
CA ARG A 196 -8.24 2.54 -20.25
C ARG A 196 -8.76 2.86 -18.87
N ALA A 197 -8.32 3.98 -18.32
CA ALA A 197 -8.70 4.42 -16.99
C ALA A 197 -9.77 5.50 -17.04
N THR A 198 -10.78 5.40 -16.17
CA THR A 198 -11.66 6.51 -15.81
C THR A 198 -11.28 6.99 -14.42
N VAL A 199 -11.04 8.30 -14.28
CA VAL A 199 -10.55 8.92 -13.05
C VAL A 199 -11.57 9.91 -12.52
N ALA A 200 -11.84 9.86 -11.22
CA ALA A 200 -12.47 10.92 -10.46
C ALA A 200 -11.48 11.43 -9.41
N ALA A 201 -11.30 12.73 -9.31
CA ALA A 201 -10.27 13.31 -8.44
C ALA A 201 -10.80 14.51 -7.67
N ALA A 202 -10.37 14.62 -6.41
CA ALA A 202 -10.56 15.79 -5.60
C ALA A 202 -9.39 16.78 -5.82
N PRO A 203 -9.64 18.10 -5.77
CA PRO A 203 -8.58 19.09 -5.86
C PRO A 203 -7.55 18.93 -4.74
N PRO A 204 -6.31 19.42 -4.95
CA PRO A 204 -5.30 19.39 -3.92
C PRO A 204 -5.78 20.08 -2.64
N THR A 205 -5.58 19.42 -1.50
CA THR A 205 -5.84 20.05 -0.20
C THR A 205 -4.81 21.15 0.01
N GLY A 206 -5.20 22.40 -0.25
CA GLY A 206 -4.37 23.56 0.04
C GLY A 206 -3.92 23.51 1.51
N ALA A 207 -2.65 23.23 1.74
CA ALA A 207 -2.07 23.36 3.05
C ALA A 207 -2.08 24.85 3.40
N LEU A 208 -2.85 25.24 4.44
CA LEU A 208 -2.79 26.59 5.00
C LEU A 208 -1.32 26.98 5.17
N SER A 209 -0.89 27.99 4.42
CA SER A 209 0.50 28.41 4.45
C SER A 209 0.91 28.69 5.89
N LYS A 210 1.99 28.05 6.37
CA LYS A 210 2.59 28.32 7.70
C LYS A 210 2.98 29.81 7.89
N ARG A 211 2.92 30.59 6.82
CA ARG A 211 3.22 32.02 6.77
C ARG A 211 2.01 32.90 7.11
N VAL A 212 0.81 32.34 7.18
CA VAL A 212 -0.38 33.08 7.64
C VAL A 212 -0.39 33.06 9.18
N PRO A 213 -0.32 34.22 9.85
CA PRO A 213 -0.38 34.27 11.30
C PRO A 213 -1.69 33.69 11.86
N ALA A 214 -1.64 33.12 13.05
CA ALA A 214 -2.83 32.58 13.71
C ALA A 214 -3.92 33.67 13.84
N GLY A 215 -5.16 33.32 13.50
CA GLY A 215 -6.30 34.26 13.51
C GLY A 215 -6.36 35.21 12.31
N LYS A 216 -5.44 35.11 11.35
CA LYS A 216 -5.49 35.84 10.08
C LYS A 216 -5.93 34.90 8.94
N ARG A 217 -6.44 35.49 7.85
CA ARG A 217 -6.80 34.79 6.61
C ARG A 217 -6.01 35.40 5.46
N ALA A 218 -5.48 34.57 4.58
CA ALA A 218 -4.93 35.02 3.30
C ALA A 218 -6.05 35.06 2.26
N VAL A 219 -5.98 36.03 1.35
CA VAL A 219 -6.92 36.18 0.25
C VAL A 219 -6.11 36.35 -1.04
N SER A 220 -6.37 35.49 -2.02
CA SER A 220 -5.76 35.59 -3.35
C SER A 220 -6.59 36.53 -4.23
N VAL A 221 -5.96 37.57 -4.77
CA VAL A 221 -6.59 38.53 -5.68
C VAL A 221 -5.87 38.47 -7.03
N SER A 222 -6.64 38.42 -8.11
CA SER A 222 -6.09 38.51 -9.47
C SER A 222 -6.00 39.97 -9.88
N ALA A 223 -4.78 40.49 -10.04
CA ALA A 223 -4.51 41.86 -10.43
C ALA A 223 -3.18 41.97 -11.18
N LEU A 224 -2.90 43.14 -11.75
CA LEU A 224 -1.56 43.45 -12.25
C LEU A 224 -0.59 43.50 -11.07
N VAL A 225 0.44 42.67 -11.12
CA VAL A 225 1.46 42.57 -10.08
C VAL A 225 2.49 43.68 -10.29
N PRO A 226 2.68 44.62 -9.33
CA PRO A 226 3.71 45.63 -9.44
C PRO A 226 5.10 45.00 -9.58
N THR A 227 5.95 45.59 -10.42
CA THR A 227 7.34 45.15 -10.57
C THR A 227 8.10 45.34 -9.26
N GLY A 228 8.86 44.32 -8.84
CA GLY A 228 9.68 44.38 -7.63
C GLY A 228 8.95 44.07 -6.32
N ILE A 229 7.68 43.66 -6.37
CA ILE A 229 6.95 43.23 -5.18
C ILE A 229 7.64 42.02 -4.54
N ALA A 230 7.86 42.09 -3.24
CA ALA A 230 8.49 41.07 -2.45
C ALA A 230 7.55 40.58 -1.34
N ARG A 231 7.91 39.44 -0.77
CA ARG A 231 7.20 38.94 0.41
C ARG A 231 7.42 39.89 1.58
N GLY A 232 6.34 40.15 2.32
CA GLY A 232 6.35 41.05 3.47
C GLY A 232 6.06 42.50 3.13
N ASP A 233 6.05 42.85 1.84
CA ASP A 233 5.64 44.17 1.39
C ASP A 233 4.20 44.44 1.83
N VAL A 234 3.94 45.67 2.25
CA VAL A 234 2.61 46.10 2.64
C VAL A 234 1.89 46.65 1.42
N VAL A 235 0.77 46.04 1.09
CA VAL A 235 -0.09 46.42 -0.03
C VAL A 235 -1.45 46.86 0.47
N ARG A 236 -2.05 47.76 -0.30
CA ARG A 236 -3.40 48.25 -0.06
C ARG A 236 -4.31 47.83 -1.21
N VAL A 237 -5.38 47.12 -0.88
CA VAL A 237 -6.40 46.67 -1.82
C VAL A 237 -7.60 47.61 -1.69
N ILE A 238 -7.88 48.33 -2.77
CA ILE A 238 -9.00 49.27 -2.85
C ILE A 238 -10.05 48.66 -3.77
N THR A 239 -11.27 48.54 -3.25
CA THR A 239 -12.49 48.16 -3.97
C THR A 239 -13.52 49.29 -3.85
N SER A 240 -14.67 49.17 -4.51
CA SER A 240 -15.76 50.15 -4.40
C SER A 240 -16.24 50.38 -2.96
N ASP A 241 -16.17 49.34 -2.13
CA ASP A 241 -16.82 49.30 -0.81
C ASP A 241 -15.83 49.07 0.34
N LEU A 242 -14.55 48.81 0.04
CA LEU A 242 -13.53 48.45 1.04
C LEU A 242 -12.15 48.95 0.63
N ASP A 243 -11.45 49.53 1.61
CA ASP A 243 -10.01 49.76 1.59
C ASP A 243 -9.36 48.90 2.67
N ALA A 244 -8.45 48.00 2.29
CA ALA A 244 -7.81 47.06 3.20
C ALA A 244 -6.30 46.99 2.96
N GLU A 245 -5.53 47.07 4.05
CA GLU A 245 -4.07 46.95 4.05
C GLU A 245 -3.64 45.56 4.55
N GLY A 246 -2.63 44.97 3.89
CA GLY A 246 -2.14 43.64 4.23
C GLY A 246 -0.73 43.37 3.72
N ALA A 247 -0.06 42.38 4.32
CA ALA A 247 1.27 41.95 3.90
C ALA A 247 1.20 40.92 2.77
N VAL A 248 2.09 41.05 1.77
CA VAL A 248 2.21 40.12 0.67
C VAL A 248 2.81 38.80 1.15
N ILE A 249 2.05 37.72 1.02
CA ILE A 249 2.50 36.37 1.37
C ILE A 249 3.27 35.72 0.20
N ALA A 250 2.72 35.85 -1.01
CA ALA A 250 3.27 35.37 -2.27
C ALA A 250 2.67 36.16 -3.44
N ALA A 251 3.43 36.28 -4.53
CA ALA A 251 2.95 36.81 -5.81
C ALA A 251 3.44 35.90 -6.95
N ARG A 252 2.58 35.65 -7.95
CA ARG A 252 2.91 34.89 -9.16
C ARG A 252 2.41 35.67 -10.37
N SER A 253 3.28 35.92 -11.33
CA SER A 253 2.92 36.48 -12.63
C SER A 253 2.74 35.34 -13.63
N SER A 254 1.69 35.38 -14.46
CA SER A 254 1.37 34.34 -15.46
C SER A 254 2.21 34.44 -16.76
N GLY A 255 3.26 35.25 -16.77
CA GLY A 255 4.12 35.47 -17.93
C GLY A 255 5.33 34.55 -17.98
N LYS A 256 5.71 34.11 -19.18
CA LYS A 256 6.96 33.37 -19.46
C LYS A 256 8.14 34.24 -19.00
N PRO A 257 9.08 33.73 -18.17
CA PRO A 257 10.24 34.52 -17.75
C PRO A 257 11.06 34.92 -18.97
N GLU A 258 11.37 36.22 -19.11
CA GLU A 258 12.35 36.66 -20.10
C GLU A 258 13.75 36.13 -19.70
N PRO A 259 14.52 35.57 -20.64
CA PRO A 259 15.83 35.01 -20.35
C PRO A 259 16.81 36.13 -20.00
N GLY A 260 17.19 36.22 -18.72
CA GLY A 260 18.21 37.17 -18.25
C GLY A 260 18.22 37.46 -16.74
N ALA A 261 17.16 37.09 -16.00
CA ALA A 261 17.00 37.48 -14.59
C ALA A 261 17.36 36.40 -13.54
N ALA A 262 18.15 35.37 -13.89
CA ALA A 262 18.53 34.32 -12.93
C ALA A 262 19.99 33.89 -13.07
N ALA A 263 20.89 34.65 -12.46
CA ALA A 263 22.21 34.16 -12.07
C ALA A 263 22.54 34.66 -10.67
N ALA A 264 21.90 34.07 -9.66
CA ALA A 264 22.36 34.18 -8.27
C ALA A 264 23.23 32.94 -7.97
N ALA A 265 24.49 33.21 -7.67
CA ALA A 265 25.54 32.23 -7.41
C ALA A 265 25.23 31.35 -6.19
N LYS A 266 25.66 30.08 -6.25
CA LYS A 266 25.64 29.14 -5.12
C LYS A 266 26.46 29.68 -3.94
N PRO A 267 26.02 29.55 -2.67
CA PRO A 267 26.88 29.81 -1.52
C PRO A 267 27.92 28.69 -1.36
N ALA A 268 29.18 29.07 -1.19
CA ALA A 268 30.26 28.17 -0.78
C ALA A 268 30.12 27.79 0.71
N PRO A 269 30.60 26.61 1.15
CA PRO A 269 30.49 26.17 2.53
C PRO A 269 31.48 26.90 3.45
N ALA A 270 31.02 27.23 4.67
CA ALA A 270 31.79 27.87 5.71
C ALA A 270 32.88 26.92 6.26
N GLY A 271 34.13 27.38 6.22
CA GLY A 271 35.29 26.75 6.86
C GLY A 271 35.65 27.46 8.16
N ASP A 272 36.23 26.68 9.07
CA ASP A 272 36.59 27.00 10.45
C ASP A 272 37.41 28.28 10.66
N ALA A 273 37.19 28.89 11.82
CA ALA A 273 37.95 30.01 12.37
C ALA A 273 39.40 29.63 12.74
N PRO A 274 40.32 30.60 12.71
CA PRO A 274 41.22 30.79 13.85
C PRO A 274 41.28 32.24 14.38
N ASP A 275 41.68 32.32 15.65
CA ASP A 275 41.85 33.48 16.54
C ASP A 275 42.89 34.53 16.06
N PRO A 276 42.89 35.74 16.68
CA PRO A 276 43.60 36.93 16.23
C PRO A 276 45.01 37.04 16.83
N ASP A 277 45.93 37.68 16.12
CA ASP A 277 46.88 38.65 16.70
C ASP A 277 47.76 39.33 15.64
N GLU A 278 48.25 40.52 16.02
CA GLU A 278 49.37 41.31 15.48
C GLU A 278 49.14 42.39 14.39
N ASP A 279 49.06 43.63 14.89
CA ASP A 279 49.90 44.79 14.59
C ASP A 279 49.91 45.47 13.19
N ALA A 280 49.26 46.65 13.20
CA ALA A 280 49.81 47.97 12.90
C ALA A 280 50.15 48.43 11.46
N ARG A 281 49.72 49.69 11.24
CA ARG A 281 50.23 50.76 10.36
C ARG A 281 49.57 50.99 8.99
N THR A 282 49.40 52.30 8.76
CA THR A 282 48.78 53.00 7.64
C THR A 282 49.83 53.50 6.62
N ASP A 283 49.48 53.45 5.34
CA ASP A 283 49.75 54.44 4.28
C ASP A 283 48.69 54.18 3.18
N GLY A 284 47.91 55.14 2.67
CA GLY A 284 48.32 56.30 1.89
C GLY A 284 48.02 56.05 0.40
N GLY A 285 46.77 56.29 -0.05
CA GLY A 285 46.43 56.20 -1.48
C GLY A 285 44.93 56.34 -1.75
N GLU A 286 44.56 57.31 -2.58
CA GLU A 286 43.21 57.78 -2.88
C GLU A 286 42.59 56.98 -4.05
N GLU A 287 41.46 56.29 -3.84
CA GLU A 287 40.63 55.77 -4.93
C GLU A 287 39.13 55.92 -4.61
N THR A 288 38.48 56.73 -5.46
CA THR A 288 37.06 56.76 -5.86
C THR A 288 36.10 55.88 -5.05
N VAL A 289 35.21 56.52 -4.29
CA VAL A 289 34.03 55.88 -3.68
C VAL A 289 33.15 55.31 -4.80
N ALA A 290 33.27 54.01 -5.06
CA ALA A 290 32.28 53.26 -5.80
C ALA A 290 30.98 53.26 -4.97
N ALA A 291 29.88 53.71 -5.58
CA ALA A 291 28.56 53.66 -4.98
C ALA A 291 28.27 52.22 -4.48
N PRO A 292 27.70 52.05 -3.28
CA PRO A 292 27.35 50.71 -2.80
C PRO A 292 26.42 50.04 -3.82
N PRO A 293 26.63 48.76 -4.15
CA PRO A 293 25.75 48.05 -5.07
C PRO A 293 24.32 48.11 -4.51
N ALA A 294 23.39 48.54 -5.37
CA ALA A 294 21.98 48.59 -5.03
C ALA A 294 21.55 47.23 -4.49
N ALA A 295 21.04 47.21 -3.26
CA ALA A 295 20.52 46.01 -2.63
C ALA A 295 19.39 45.44 -3.48
N THR A 296 19.67 44.43 -4.28
CA THR A 296 18.65 43.66 -4.99
C THR A 296 17.93 42.82 -3.95
N ALA A 297 16.74 43.27 -3.54
CA ALA A 297 15.85 42.52 -2.68
C ALA A 297 15.54 41.15 -3.33
N PRO A 298 15.47 40.06 -2.54
CA PRO A 298 15.16 38.74 -3.06
C PRO A 298 13.74 38.75 -3.65
N THR A 299 13.65 38.67 -4.98
CA THR A 299 12.36 38.48 -5.66
C THR A 299 11.88 37.05 -5.39
N THR A 300 10.59 36.93 -5.09
CA THR A 300 10.04 35.64 -4.67
C THR A 300 9.77 34.77 -5.89
N THR A 301 10.56 33.72 -6.10
CA THR A 301 10.16 32.55 -6.90
C THR A 301 9.84 31.42 -5.92
N GLY A 302 8.62 31.31 -5.41
CA GLY A 302 8.34 30.22 -4.47
C GLY A 302 6.90 30.02 -4.02
N GLY A 303 6.38 28.84 -4.40
CA GLY A 303 5.42 28.02 -3.66
C GLY A 303 3.95 28.44 -3.73
N GLU A 304 3.05 27.47 -3.98
CA GLU A 304 1.61 27.69 -4.00
C GLU A 304 1.10 27.94 -2.58
N GLY A 305 0.68 29.17 -2.32
CA GLY A 305 -0.21 29.48 -1.19
C GLY A 305 -1.63 29.57 -1.74
N ARG A 306 -2.41 28.53 -1.52
CA ARG A 306 -3.88 28.58 -1.59
C ARG A 306 -4.43 28.41 -0.18
#